data_AF-A0A183MHQ8-F1
#
_entry.id   AF-A0A183MHQ8-F1
#
_cell.length_a   1.000
_cell.length_b   1.000
_cell.length_c   1.000
_cell.angle_alpha   90.00
_cell.angle_beta   90.00
_cell.angle_gamma   90.00
#
_symmetry.space_group_name_H-M   'P 1'
#
loop_
_entity.id
_entity.type
_entity.pdbx_description
1 polymer ?
#
loop_
_entity_poly.entity_id
_entity_poly.type
_entity_poly.pdbx_seq_one_letter_code
_entity_poly.pdbx_strand_id
1 'polypeptide(L)' 'MPLLTTRAKLFIGTWNVRTMWETGKTSQIAMEMRRYNLAVLGISETHWTQDGQQRLNTGEMVLYSGHKE' A
#
# COMPACT_ATOMS: atom_id res chain seq x y z
N MET A 1 31.85 9.98 -17.32
CA MET A 1 30.71 9.10 -16.98
C MET A 1 30.63 8.99 -15.47
N PRO A 2 29.61 9.54 -14.78
CA PRO A 2 29.47 9.31 -13.35
C PRO A 2 28.72 8.00 -13.13
N LEU A 3 29.46 7.01 -12.64
CA LEU A 3 28.96 5.81 -11.99
C LEU A 3 28.82 6.13 -10.50
N LEU A 4 27.76 5.58 -9.86
CA LEU A 4 27.38 5.71 -8.45
C LEU A 4 26.39 6.84 -8.12
N THR A 5 25.11 6.60 -8.44
CA THR A 5 23.98 7.28 -7.80
C THR A 5 23.77 6.74 -6.40
N THR A 6 23.61 7.62 -5.41
CA THR A 6 23.23 7.27 -4.03
C THR A 6 21.93 6.45 -4.05
N ARG A 7 21.96 5.23 -3.49
CA ARG A 7 20.78 4.37 -3.37
C ARG A 7 19.68 5.14 -2.61
N ALA A 8 18.53 5.38 -3.24
CA ALA A 8 17.40 6.05 -2.59
C ALA A 8 16.96 5.23 -1.37
N LYS A 9 16.74 5.90 -0.23
CA LYS A 9 16.23 5.24 0.98
C LYS A 9 14.75 4.91 0.76
N LEU A 10 14.42 3.61 0.75
CA LEU A 10 13.06 3.10 0.60
C LEU A 10 12.59 2.55 1.95
N PHE A 11 11.59 3.21 2.55
CA PHE A 11 10.98 2.72 3.79
C PHE A 11 9.81 1.79 3.45
N ILE A 12 9.90 0.55 3.92
CA ILE A 12 8.88 -0.49 3.73
C ILE A 12 8.31 -0.85 5.09
N GLY A 13 6.98 -0.85 5.22
CA GLY A 13 6.28 -1.29 6.41
C GLY A 13 5.32 -2.44 6.12
N THR A 14 4.89 -3.12 7.18
CA THR A 14 3.80 -4.12 7.12
C THR A 14 2.75 -3.78 8.16
N TRP A 15 1.47 -3.85 7.79
CA TRP A 15 0.36 -3.59 8.70
C TRP A 15 -0.76 -4.62 8.50
N ASN A 16 -1.11 -5.32 9.58
CA ASN A 16 -2.32 -6.13 9.63
C ASN A 16 -3.54 -5.24 9.94
N VAL A 17 -4.45 -5.11 8.95
CA VAL A 17 -5.62 -4.23 9.03
C VAL A 17 -6.89 -5.00 9.44
N ARG A 18 -6.80 -6.34 9.58
CA ARG A 18 -7.84 -7.33 9.95
C ARG A 18 -9.07 -7.42 9.05
N THR A 19 -9.52 -6.31 8.47
CA THR A 19 -10.50 -6.27 7.39
C THR A 19 -10.48 -4.91 6.71
N MET A 20 -10.71 -4.87 5.40
CA MET A 20 -10.74 -3.63 4.59
C MET A 20 -12.14 -3.29 4.05
N TRP A 21 -13.16 -4.03 4.49
CA TRP A 21 -14.56 -3.86 4.08
C TRP A 21 -15.22 -2.54 4.48
N GLU A 22 -14.62 -1.78 5.41
CA GLU A 22 -15.16 -0.49 5.84
C GLU A 22 -14.77 0.63 4.86
N THR A 23 -15.79 1.29 4.30
CA THR A 23 -15.65 2.49 3.48
C THR A 23 -14.91 3.58 4.26
N GLY A 24 -13.60 3.75 3.99
CA GLY A 24 -12.75 4.75 4.65
C GLY A 24 -11.37 4.25 5.10
N LYS A 25 -11.18 2.93 5.23
CA LYS A 25 -9.88 2.36 5.65
C LYS A 25 -8.73 2.67 4.68
N THR A 26 -9.00 2.76 3.38
CA THR A 26 -8.01 3.19 2.36
C THR A 26 -7.46 4.58 2.63
N SER A 27 -8.31 5.51 3.11
CA SER A 27 -7.88 6.86 3.48
C SER A 27 -6.99 6.85 4.73
N GLN A 28 -7.34 6.04 5.74
CA GLN A 28 -6.51 5.86 6.95
C GLN A 28 -5.12 5.28 6.62
N ILE A 29 -5.08 4.30 5.73
CA ILE A 29 -3.84 3.69 5.26
C ILE A 29 -2.96 4.74 4.54
N ALA A 30 -3.53 5.53 3.64
CA ALA A 30 -2.80 6.60 2.95
C ALA A 30 -2.24 7.64 3.92
N MET A 31 -3.02 8.03 4.95
CA MET A 31 -2.54 8.93 6.01
C MET A 31 -1.36 8.35 6.78
N GLU A 32 -1.43 7.06 7.16
CA GLU A 32 -0.37 6.44 7.96
C GLU A 32 0.91 6.20 7.13
N MET A 33 0.79 5.87 5.84
CA MET A 33 1.94 5.82 4.93
C MET A 33 2.66 7.17 4.86
N ARG A 34 1.92 8.28 4.76
CA ARG A 34 2.50 9.63 4.78
C ARG A 34 3.15 9.96 6.12
N ARG A 35 2.49 9.61 7.22
CA ARG A 35 2.96 9.86 8.59
C ARG A 35 4.32 9.21 8.86
N TYR A 36 4.52 7.98 8.40
CA TYR A 36 5.79 7.25 8.56
C TYR A 36 6.74 7.39 7.38
N ASN A 37 6.41 8.21 6.38
CA ASN A 37 7.19 8.37 5.16
C ASN A 37 7.51 7.01 4.48
N LEU A 38 6.52 6.10 4.48
CA LEU A 38 6.64 4.79 3.85
C LEU A 38 6.42 4.92 2.34
N ALA A 39 7.32 4.30 1.58
CA ALA A 39 7.18 4.20 0.14
C ALA A 39 6.36 2.97 -0.26
N VAL A 40 6.39 1.90 0.55
CA VAL A 40 5.62 0.67 0.33
C VAL A 40 5.06 0.19 1.67
N LEU A 41 3.80 -0.21 1.67
CA LEU A 41 3.13 -0.80 2.82
C LEU A 41 2.50 -2.14 2.41
N GLY A 42 2.97 -3.23 3.00
CA GLY A 42 2.34 -4.54 2.87
C GLY A 42 1.14 -4.64 3.82
N ILE A 43 -0.04 -4.93 3.28
CA ILE A 43 -1.28 -5.07 4.07
C ILE A 43 -1.71 -6.53 4.09
N SER A 44 -1.96 -7.07 5.28
CA SER A 44 -2.44 -8.45 5.46
C SER A 44 -3.88 -8.48 5.99
N GLU A 45 -4.55 -9.63 5.81
CA GLU A 45 -5.96 -9.86 6.20
C GLU A 45 -6.98 -9.01 5.42
N THR A 46 -6.70 -8.82 4.14
CA THR A 46 -7.65 -8.28 3.19
C THR A 46 -8.29 -9.45 2.43
N HIS A 47 -9.52 -9.81 2.79
CA HIS A 47 -10.32 -10.77 2.02
C HIS A 47 -10.78 -10.14 0.70
N TRP A 48 -9.83 -9.87 -0.20
CA TRP A 48 -10.13 -9.47 -1.57
C TRP A 48 -10.46 -10.72 -2.38
N THR A 49 -11.57 -10.69 -3.12
CA THR A 49 -12.03 -11.78 -3.99
C THR A 49 -11.53 -11.65 -5.43
N GLN A 50 -10.71 -10.64 -5.72
CA GLN A 50 -10.24 -10.31 -7.06
C GLN A 50 -8.80 -9.84 -7.03
N ASP A 51 -8.16 -9.89 -8.19
CA ASP A 51 -6.91 -9.21 -8.48
C ASP A 51 -7.18 -7.83 -9.11
N GLY A 52 -6.38 -6.83 -8.75
CA GLY A 52 -6.57 -5.50 -9.31
C GLY A 52 -5.58 -4.46 -8.80
N GLN A 53 -5.64 -3.30 -9.46
CA GLN A 53 -4.99 -2.08 -9.01
C GLN A 53 -5.99 -0.94 -8.99
N GLN A 54 -5.91 -0.10 -7.96
CA GLN A 54 -6.70 1.12 -7.87
C GLN A 54 -5.84 2.27 -7.39
N ARG A 55 -5.96 3.42 -8.06
CA ARG A 55 -5.37 4.67 -7.59
C ARG A 55 -6.32 5.34 -6.62
N LEU A 56 -5.85 5.64 -5.41
CA LEU A 56 -6.61 6.42 -4.45
C LEU A 56 -6.68 7.88 -4.89
N ASN A 57 -7.71 8.60 -4.46
CA ASN A 57 -7.83 10.05 -4.69
C ASN A 57 -6.64 10.83 -4.10
N THR A 58 -5.99 10.26 -3.10
CA THR A 58 -4.79 10.79 -2.46
C THR A 58 -3.51 10.57 -3.30
N GLY A 59 -3.56 9.74 -4.34
CA GLY A 59 -2.48 9.54 -5.32
C GLY A 59 -1.70 8.23 -5.15
N GLU A 60 -1.81 7.56 -4.01
CA GLU A 60 -1.20 6.26 -3.74
C GLU A 60 -1.88 5.16 -4.58
N MET A 61 -1.09 4.17 -4.97
CA MET A 61 -1.56 3.01 -5.74
C MET A 61 -1.74 1.82 -4.82
N VAL A 62 -2.95 1.27 -4.78
CA VAL A 62 -3.26 0.03 -4.07
C VAL A 62 -3.21 -1.11 -5.07
N LEU A 63 -2.38 -2.10 -4.78
CA LEU A 63 -2.31 -3.37 -5.50
C LEU A 63 -2.86 -4.46 -4.60
N TYR A 64 -3.75 -5.28 -5.12
CA TYR A 64 -4.31 -6.40 -4.40
C TYR A 64 -4.44 -7.62 -5.31
N SER A 65 -4.25 -8.79 -4.73
CA SER A 65 -4.35 -10.08 -5.41
C SER A 65 -5.13 -11.03 -4.53
N GLY A 66 -6.36 -11.33 -4.93
CA GLY A 66 -7.26 -12.30 -4.30
C GLY A 66 -7.45 -13.54 -5.17
N HIS A 67 -7.94 -14.62 -4.58
CA HIS A 67 -8.38 -15.77 -5.37
C HIS A 67 -9.75 -15.44 -5.99
N LYS A 68 -9.89 -15.64 -7.31
CA LYS A 68 -11.21 -15.75 -7.92
C LYS A 68 -11.76 -17.12 -7.54
N GLU A 69 -12.92 -17.14 -6.91
CA GLU A 69 -13.69 -18.38 -6.74
C GLU A 69 -14.11 -18.95 -8.10
#